data_AF-A0A1J6IAV4-F1
#
_entry.id   AF-A0A1J6IAV4-F1
#
_cell.length_a   1.000
_cell.length_b   1.000
_cell.length_c   1.000
_cell.angle_alpha   90.00
_cell.angle_beta   90.00
_cell.angle_gamma   90.00
#
_symmetry.space_group_name_H-M   'P 1'
#
loop_
_entity.id
_entity.type
_entity.pdbx_description
1 polymer ?
#
loop_
_entity_poly.entity_id
_entity_poly.type
_entity_poly.pdbx_seq_one_letter_code
_entity_poly.pdbx_strand_id
1 'polypeptide(L)'
;MHAAQIEKGGSVYREFSLLEIIEMECIKGRAFFSFYHNRVVGQHHASFTRHLGILVHDRNMCPLRVHSWTDIEEYKLQLMWEAVTDKFDSDNINDQRDHVLKHMRKLWNNWRGSMHKNIKSKELKGGNSSKAALLEKLNATVKENESLKGRLEGLESKYDELQSKYVQLAKIVFEQPSSPSSSDQQIESFNRLVY
;
A
#
# COMPACT_ATOMS: atom_id res chain seq x y z
N MET A 1 25.02 -11.16 -33.18
CA MET A 1 24.64 -11.77 -31.89
C MET A 1 23.12 -11.79 -31.82
N HIS A 2 22.54 -12.99 -31.75
CA HIS A 2 21.11 -13.26 -31.91
C HIS A 2 20.26 -12.67 -30.77
N ALA A 3 19.25 -11.87 -31.12
CA ALA A 3 18.18 -11.52 -30.20
C ALA A 3 17.11 -12.62 -30.25
N ALA A 4 16.87 -13.27 -29.11
CA ALA A 4 15.85 -14.30 -28.96
C ALA A 4 14.44 -13.70 -29.09
N GLN A 5 13.63 -14.30 -29.97
CA GLN A 5 12.18 -14.11 -30.01
C GLN A 5 11.55 -14.84 -28.83
N ILE A 6 10.75 -14.12 -28.04
CA ILE A 6 9.72 -14.70 -27.19
C ILE A 6 8.40 -14.14 -27.66
N GLU A 7 7.65 -14.94 -28.43
CA GLU A 7 6.23 -14.71 -28.65
C GLU A 7 5.45 -15.26 -27.46
N LYS A 8 4.70 -14.39 -26.75
CA LYS A 8 3.36 -14.70 -26.21
C LYS A 8 2.56 -13.40 -26.11
N GLY A 9 1.33 -13.45 -26.62
CA GLY A 9 0.42 -12.31 -26.71
C GLY A 9 0.22 -11.54 -25.40
N GLY A 10 0.12 -10.22 -25.55
CA GLY A 10 -0.08 -9.27 -24.46
C GLY A 10 0.67 -7.99 -24.81
N SER A 11 -0.03 -6.87 -24.91
CA SER A 11 0.50 -5.53 -25.20
C SER A 11 1.84 -5.26 -24.47
N VAL A 12 2.97 -5.45 -25.18
CA VAL A 12 4.30 -5.12 -24.67
C VAL A 12 4.59 -3.66 -25.04
N TYR A 13 4.28 -2.74 -24.15
CA TYR A 13 4.99 -1.45 -24.15
C TYR A 13 6.28 -1.69 -23.39
N ARG A 14 7.41 -1.75 -24.12
CA ARG A 14 8.75 -1.91 -23.54
C ARG A 14 9.03 -0.69 -22.65
N GLU A 15 9.61 -0.91 -21.47
CA GLU A 15 10.33 0.16 -20.76
C GLU A 15 11.39 0.73 -21.70
N PHE A 16 11.38 2.06 -21.85
CA PHE A 16 12.26 2.76 -22.78
C PHE A 16 13.70 2.69 -22.29
N SER A 17 14.63 2.34 -23.18
CA SER A 17 16.06 2.42 -22.84
C SER A 17 16.48 3.89 -22.75
N LEU A 18 17.39 4.21 -21.83
CA LEU A 18 17.94 5.57 -21.70
C LEU A 18 18.58 6.06 -23.02
N LEU A 19 19.12 5.16 -23.84
CA LEU A 19 19.65 5.48 -25.17
C LEU A 19 18.56 5.98 -26.15
N GLU A 20 17.36 5.43 -26.12
CA GLU A 20 16.23 5.89 -26.96
C GLU A 20 15.63 7.22 -26.47
N ILE A 21 15.88 7.59 -25.20
CA ILE A 21 15.56 8.92 -24.65
C ILE A 21 16.61 9.93 -25.11
N ILE A 22 17.90 9.55 -25.08
CA ILE A 22 19.03 10.37 -25.52
C ILE A 22 18.98 10.63 -27.04
N GLU A 23 18.58 9.66 -27.88
CA GLU A 23 18.41 9.89 -29.33
C GLU A 23 17.34 10.94 -29.66
N MET A 24 16.31 11.08 -28.82
CA MET A 24 15.28 12.12 -28.96
C MET A 24 15.72 13.49 -28.42
N GLU A 25 16.71 13.53 -27.51
CA GLU A 25 17.38 14.77 -27.08
C GLU A 25 18.47 15.23 -28.07
N CYS A 26 19.04 14.31 -28.87
CA CYS A 26 20.15 14.60 -29.79
C CYS A 26 19.76 15.22 -31.14
N ILE A 27 18.47 15.37 -31.48
CA ILE A 27 18.08 16.20 -32.63
C ILE A 27 18.20 17.66 -32.18
N LYS A 28 19.34 18.30 -32.45
CA LYS A 28 19.60 19.72 -32.17
C LYS A 28 18.75 20.70 -33.02
N GLY A 29 17.61 20.27 -33.56
CA GLY A 29 16.70 21.06 -34.38
C GLY A 29 15.29 20.45 -34.44
N ARG A 30 14.29 21.27 -34.82
CA ARG A 30 12.91 20.80 -35.04
C ARG A 30 12.90 19.72 -36.14
N ALA A 31 12.31 18.56 -35.86
CA ALA A 31 12.19 17.49 -36.85
C ALA A 31 11.05 17.80 -37.83
N PHE A 32 11.38 17.89 -39.12
CA PHE A 32 10.38 18.17 -40.15
C PHE A 32 9.63 16.90 -40.55
N PHE A 33 8.32 17.01 -40.72
CA PHE A 33 7.47 15.91 -41.15
C PHE A 33 6.33 16.41 -42.03
N SER A 34 5.75 15.50 -42.81
CA SER A 34 4.64 15.81 -43.70
C SER A 34 3.39 15.09 -43.24
N PHE A 35 2.23 15.70 -43.50
CA PHE A 35 0.94 15.04 -43.36
C PHE A 35 0.45 14.55 -44.71
N TYR A 36 -0.02 13.31 -44.76
CA TYR A 36 -0.81 12.77 -45.87
C TYR A 36 -2.09 12.18 -45.31
N HIS A 37 -3.23 12.67 -45.79
CA HIS A 37 -4.55 12.23 -45.31
C HIS A 37 -4.70 12.31 -43.77
N ASN A 38 -4.28 13.44 -43.18
CA ASN A 38 -4.30 13.71 -41.73
C ASN A 38 -3.48 12.70 -40.89
N ARG A 39 -2.52 12.02 -41.52
CA ARG A 39 -1.57 11.14 -40.85
C ARG A 39 -0.16 11.63 -41.10
N VAL A 40 0.67 11.55 -40.06
CA VAL A 40 2.10 11.81 -40.20
C VAL A 40 2.73 10.73 -41.07
N VAL A 41 3.42 11.16 -42.12
CA VAL A 41 4.15 10.30 -43.05
C VAL A 41 5.63 10.69 -43.08
N GLY A 42 6.48 9.74 -43.48
CA GLY A 42 7.93 9.94 -43.57
C GLY A 42 8.70 9.22 -42.46
N GLN A 43 10.02 9.47 -42.42
CA GLN A 43 10.96 8.76 -41.57
C GLN A 43 10.72 8.97 -40.06
N HIS A 44 10.12 10.10 -39.68
CA HIS A 44 9.92 10.49 -38.28
C HIS A 44 8.54 10.15 -37.70
N HIS A 45 7.67 9.44 -38.43
CA HIS A 45 6.30 9.17 -37.99
C HIS A 45 6.21 8.35 -36.68
N ALA A 46 7.13 7.39 -36.50
CA ALA A 46 7.20 6.58 -35.29
C ALA A 46 7.62 7.42 -34.08
N SER A 47 8.63 8.28 -34.27
CA SER A 47 9.11 9.24 -33.27
C SER A 47 8.02 10.23 -32.85
N PHE A 48 7.25 10.74 -33.82
CA PHE A 48 6.12 11.61 -33.58
C PHE A 48 5.06 10.91 -32.72
N THR A 49 4.59 9.73 -33.14
CA THR A 49 3.58 8.95 -32.40
C THR A 49 4.04 8.60 -30.99
N ARG A 50 5.33 8.26 -30.82
CA ARG A 50 5.92 7.98 -29.52
C ARG A 50 5.95 9.22 -28.62
N HIS A 51 6.33 10.37 -29.16
CA HIS A 51 6.36 11.62 -28.40
C HIS A 51 4.96 12.03 -27.93
N LEU A 52 3.94 11.91 -28.80
CA LEU A 52 2.55 12.12 -28.41
C LEU A 52 2.16 11.20 -27.25
N GLY A 53 2.58 9.93 -27.29
CA GLY A 53 2.44 8.99 -26.20
C GLY A 53 2.99 9.57 -24.89
N ILE A 54 4.27 9.93 -24.86
CA ILE A 54 4.94 10.47 -23.67
C ILE A 54 4.17 11.68 -23.09
N LEU A 55 3.74 12.62 -23.95
CA LEU A 55 2.97 13.79 -23.53
C LEU A 55 1.63 13.43 -22.89
N VAL A 56 0.88 12.48 -23.47
CA VAL A 56 -0.43 12.08 -22.89
C VAL A 56 -0.30 11.27 -21.60
N HIS A 57 0.89 10.73 -21.33
CA HIS A 57 1.22 10.04 -20.09
C HIS A 57 1.72 11.00 -18.99
N ASP A 58 2.20 12.20 -19.35
CA ASP A 58 2.67 13.18 -18.38
C ASP A 58 1.52 13.70 -17.51
N ARG A 59 1.67 13.56 -16.19
CA ARG A 59 0.66 13.96 -15.21
C ARG A 59 0.48 15.48 -15.13
N ASN A 60 1.49 16.26 -15.52
CA ASN A 60 1.41 17.72 -15.56
C ASN A 60 0.58 18.21 -16.76
N MET A 61 0.65 17.47 -17.87
CA MET A 61 -0.09 17.78 -19.10
C MET A 61 -1.50 17.18 -19.08
N CYS A 62 -1.61 15.89 -18.72
CA CYS A 62 -2.86 15.13 -18.63
C CYS A 62 -3.13 14.71 -17.17
N PRO A 63 -3.80 15.53 -16.34
CA PRO A 63 -4.05 15.18 -14.95
C PRO A 63 -4.92 13.94 -14.83
N LEU A 64 -4.49 12.96 -14.01
CA LEU A 64 -5.23 11.72 -13.74
C LEU A 64 -6.66 11.93 -13.21
N ARG A 65 -6.92 13.12 -12.65
CA ARG A 65 -8.23 13.51 -12.09
C ARG A 65 -9.26 13.81 -13.17
N VAL A 66 -8.82 14.00 -14.42
CA VAL A 66 -9.73 14.25 -15.53
C VAL A 66 -10.38 12.94 -15.97
N HIS A 67 -11.72 12.91 -15.91
CA HIS A 67 -12.50 11.70 -16.17
C HIS A 67 -12.86 11.53 -17.66
N SER A 68 -12.86 12.61 -18.45
CA SER A 68 -13.02 12.59 -19.91
C SER A 68 -12.07 13.59 -20.58
N TRP A 69 -11.61 13.28 -21.80
CA TRP A 69 -10.78 14.22 -22.58
C TRP A 69 -11.50 15.57 -22.80
N THR A 70 -12.83 15.56 -22.87
CA THR A 70 -13.65 16.78 -23.02
C THR A 70 -13.56 17.72 -21.83
N ASP A 71 -13.12 17.22 -20.67
CA ASP A 71 -13.02 18.01 -19.44
C ASP A 71 -11.59 18.57 -19.27
N ILE A 72 -10.69 18.30 -20.21
CA ILE A 72 -9.38 18.94 -20.27
C ILE A 72 -9.59 20.39 -20.72
N GLU A 73 -9.22 21.32 -19.86
CA GLU A 73 -9.29 22.75 -20.14
C GLU A 73 -8.46 23.12 -21.38
N GLU A 74 -8.98 24.02 -22.22
CA GLU A 74 -8.38 24.38 -23.52
C GLU A 74 -6.93 24.87 -23.38
N TYR A 75 -6.60 25.60 -22.31
CA TYR A 75 -5.23 26.07 -22.09
C TYR A 75 -4.24 24.90 -21.89
N LYS A 76 -4.67 23.76 -21.37
CA LYS A 76 -3.82 22.56 -21.26
C LYS A 76 -3.64 21.88 -22.62
N LEU A 77 -4.68 21.88 -23.45
CA LEU A 77 -4.57 21.42 -24.84
C LEU A 77 -3.60 22.30 -25.62
N GLN A 78 -3.58 23.61 -25.32
CA GLN A 78 -2.63 24.55 -25.88
C GLN A 78 -1.19 24.27 -25.42
N LEU A 79 -0.96 24.03 -24.12
CA LEU A 79 0.36 23.64 -23.62
C LEU A 79 0.87 22.32 -24.23
N MET A 80 -0.02 21.34 -24.42
CA MET A 80 0.32 20.10 -25.13
C MET A 80 0.70 20.37 -26.59
N TRP A 81 -0.03 21.27 -27.25
CA TRP A 81 0.26 21.65 -28.63
C TRP A 81 1.60 22.38 -28.77
N GLU A 82 1.91 23.27 -27.83
CA GLU A 82 3.21 23.94 -27.74
C GLU A 82 4.35 22.93 -27.56
N ALA A 83 4.17 21.93 -26.70
CA ALA A 83 5.16 20.86 -26.53
C ALA A 83 5.39 20.03 -27.81
N VAL A 84 4.34 19.83 -28.63
CA VAL A 84 4.48 19.15 -29.93
C VAL A 84 5.24 20.01 -30.94
N THR A 85 4.88 21.30 -31.04
CA THR A 85 5.45 22.24 -32.00
C THR A 85 6.86 22.71 -31.62
N ASP A 86 7.24 22.57 -30.36
CA ASP A 86 8.62 22.76 -29.89
C ASP A 86 9.59 21.75 -30.54
N LYS A 87 9.14 20.49 -30.71
CA LYS A 87 9.98 19.39 -31.22
C LYS A 87 9.80 19.09 -32.70
N PHE A 88 8.64 19.38 -33.27
CA PHE A 88 8.29 19.00 -34.63
C PHE A 88 7.78 20.17 -35.45
N ASP A 89 8.12 20.18 -36.74
CA ASP A 89 7.71 21.23 -37.69
C ASP A 89 7.08 20.66 -38.95
N SER A 90 6.16 21.40 -39.55
CA SER A 90 5.49 21.03 -40.80
C SER A 90 4.90 22.27 -41.47
N ASP A 91 4.94 22.32 -42.80
CA ASP A 91 4.37 23.43 -43.59
C ASP A 91 2.88 23.69 -43.30
N ASN A 92 2.17 22.67 -42.82
CA ASN A 92 0.75 22.75 -42.49
C ASN A 92 0.44 22.37 -41.03
N ILE A 93 1.35 22.64 -40.10
CA ILE A 93 1.21 22.15 -38.72
C ILE A 93 -0.05 22.69 -38.01
N ASN A 94 -0.39 23.97 -38.22
CA ASN A 94 -1.51 24.61 -37.54
C ASN A 94 -2.87 24.06 -37.97
N ASP A 95 -3.09 23.80 -39.25
CA ASP A 95 -4.35 23.20 -39.74
C ASP A 95 -4.50 21.74 -39.28
N GLN A 96 -3.42 21.14 -38.80
CA GLN A 96 -3.38 19.76 -38.32
C GLN A 96 -3.51 19.65 -36.80
N ARG A 97 -3.57 20.78 -36.06
CA ARG A 97 -3.70 20.81 -34.59
C ARG A 97 -4.80 19.89 -34.09
N ASP A 98 -6.00 20.02 -34.65
CA ASP A 98 -7.16 19.23 -34.22
C ASP A 98 -6.99 17.73 -34.54
N HIS A 99 -6.33 17.40 -35.65
CA HIS A 99 -6.02 16.01 -36.00
C HIS A 99 -4.99 15.40 -35.05
N VAL A 100 -3.97 16.16 -34.66
CA VAL A 100 -2.95 15.76 -33.68
C VAL A 100 -3.58 15.59 -32.30
N LEU A 101 -4.36 16.55 -31.82
CA LEU A 101 -5.07 16.45 -30.53
C LEU A 101 -6.06 15.28 -30.52
N LYS A 102 -6.75 15.02 -31.64
CA LYS A 102 -7.60 13.83 -31.80
C LYS A 102 -6.78 12.54 -31.72
N HIS A 103 -5.57 12.52 -32.26
CA HIS A 103 -4.68 11.37 -32.14
C HIS A 103 -4.23 11.16 -30.69
N MET A 104 -3.81 12.23 -30.01
CA MET A 104 -3.46 12.21 -28.59
C MET A 104 -4.63 11.70 -27.73
N ARG A 105 -5.86 12.16 -28.00
CA ARG A 105 -7.08 11.64 -27.36
C ARG A 105 -7.21 10.12 -27.47
N LYS A 106 -6.93 9.57 -28.66
CA LYS A 106 -6.98 8.11 -28.88
C LYS A 106 -5.92 7.39 -28.06
N LEU A 107 -4.70 7.91 -28.02
CA LEU A 107 -3.60 7.35 -27.21
C LEU A 107 -3.94 7.37 -25.72
N TRP A 108 -4.45 8.49 -25.22
CA TRP A 108 -4.87 8.64 -23.83
C TRP A 108 -5.99 7.67 -23.44
N ASN A 109 -7.02 7.52 -24.28
CA ASN A 109 -8.11 6.56 -24.04
C ASN A 109 -7.61 5.11 -24.00
N ASN A 110 -6.73 4.74 -24.92
CA ASN A 110 -6.12 3.39 -24.95
C ASN A 110 -5.33 3.12 -23.66
N TRP A 111 -4.53 4.10 -23.24
CA TRP A 111 -3.75 3.98 -22.01
C TRP A 111 -4.64 3.87 -20.77
N ARG A 112 -5.66 4.73 -20.61
CA ARG A 112 -6.62 4.62 -19.50
C ARG A 112 -7.34 3.27 -19.50
N GLY A 113 -7.72 2.76 -20.66
CA GLY A 113 -8.31 1.41 -20.77
C GLY A 113 -7.38 0.32 -20.27
N SER A 114 -6.08 0.41 -20.60
CA SER A 114 -5.05 -0.51 -20.09
C SER A 114 -4.87 -0.40 -18.57
N MET A 115 -4.83 0.83 -18.04
CA MET A 115 -4.70 1.09 -16.60
C MET A 115 -5.85 0.46 -15.80
N HIS A 116 -7.10 0.64 -16.22
CA HIS A 116 -8.26 0.03 -15.55
C HIS A 116 -8.19 -1.51 -15.57
N LYS A 117 -7.73 -2.11 -16.68
CA LYS A 117 -7.54 -3.57 -16.77
C LYS A 117 -6.47 -4.08 -15.82
N ASN A 118 -5.35 -3.35 -15.70
CA ASN A 118 -4.24 -3.71 -14.81
C ASN A 118 -4.58 -3.54 -13.32
N ILE A 119 -5.43 -2.58 -12.96
CA ILE A 119 -5.92 -2.43 -11.58
C ILE A 119 -6.85 -3.60 -11.24
N LYS A 120 -7.82 -3.89 -12.13
CA LYS A 120 -8.80 -4.97 -11.91
C LYS A 120 -8.15 -6.37 -11.87
N SER A 121 -7.08 -6.60 -12.63
CA SER A 121 -6.34 -7.87 -12.61
C SER A 121 -5.47 -8.06 -11.37
N LYS A 122 -4.99 -6.96 -10.75
CA LYS A 122 -4.25 -7.02 -9.48
C LYS A 122 -5.13 -7.42 -8.30
N GLU A 123 -6.38 -6.96 -8.27
CA GLU A 123 -7.33 -7.36 -7.22
C GLU A 123 -7.68 -8.86 -7.27
N LEU A 124 -7.59 -9.50 -8.44
CA LEU A 124 -7.96 -10.90 -8.62
C LEU A 124 -6.82 -11.90 -8.40
N LYS A 125 -5.56 -11.47 -8.33
CA LYS A 125 -4.40 -12.39 -8.34
C LYS A 125 -3.73 -12.63 -6.98
N GLY A 126 -4.09 -11.88 -5.94
CA GLY A 126 -3.40 -11.94 -4.62
C GLY A 126 -4.28 -12.15 -3.38
N GLY A 127 -5.62 -12.09 -3.50
CA GLY A 127 -6.49 -11.94 -2.32
C GLY A 127 -6.83 -13.22 -1.54
N ASN A 128 -6.72 -14.39 -2.17
CA ASN A 128 -7.47 -15.56 -1.67
C ASN A 128 -6.60 -16.40 -0.72
N SER A 129 -5.34 -16.62 -1.07
CA SER A 129 -4.40 -17.47 -0.32
C SER A 129 -3.95 -16.79 0.98
N SER A 130 -3.56 -15.51 0.92
CA SER A 130 -3.11 -14.76 2.10
C SER A 130 -4.23 -14.52 3.11
N LYS A 131 -5.48 -14.35 2.66
CA LYS A 131 -6.62 -14.16 3.57
C LYS A 131 -6.96 -15.44 4.35
N ALA A 132 -6.92 -16.59 3.69
CA ALA A 132 -7.16 -17.88 4.34
C ALA A 132 -6.07 -18.22 5.37
N ALA A 133 -4.80 -18.02 5.00
CA ALA A 133 -3.67 -18.25 5.91
C ALA A 133 -3.69 -17.32 7.14
N LEU A 134 -4.13 -16.07 6.96
CA LEU A 134 -4.31 -15.14 8.09
C LEU A 134 -5.50 -15.52 8.97
N LEU A 135 -6.59 -16.02 8.39
CA LEU A 135 -7.75 -16.48 9.15
C LEU A 135 -7.42 -17.70 10.01
N GLU A 136 -6.65 -18.65 9.47
CA GLU A 136 -6.18 -19.82 10.22
C GLU A 136 -5.26 -19.41 11.38
N LYS A 137 -4.31 -18.51 11.12
CA LYS A 137 -3.45 -17.95 12.17
C LYS A 137 -4.26 -17.23 13.24
N LEU A 138 -5.26 -16.43 12.85
CA LEU A 138 -6.11 -15.70 13.79
C LEU A 138 -6.89 -16.66 14.70
N ASN A 139 -7.50 -17.71 14.14
CA ASN A 139 -8.24 -18.71 14.91
C ASN A 139 -7.33 -19.48 15.88
N ALA A 140 -6.09 -19.80 15.48
CA ALA A 140 -5.12 -20.43 16.36
C ALA A 140 -4.76 -19.53 17.56
N THR A 141 -4.52 -18.24 17.32
CA THR A 141 -4.22 -17.26 18.38
C THR A 141 -5.41 -17.06 19.33
N VAL A 142 -6.64 -17.05 18.83
CA VAL A 142 -7.84 -16.97 19.68
C VAL A 142 -7.92 -18.17 20.63
N LYS A 143 -7.69 -19.39 20.12
CA LYS A 143 -7.71 -20.60 20.93
C LYS A 143 -6.61 -20.63 22.01
N GLU A 144 -5.44 -20.11 21.69
CA GLU A 144 -4.35 -19.97 22.67
C GLU A 144 -4.72 -18.99 23.79
N ASN A 145 -5.31 -17.84 23.45
CA ASN A 145 -5.77 -16.86 24.44
C ASN A 145 -6.86 -17.41 25.37
N GLU A 146 -7.80 -18.21 24.85
CA GLU A 146 -8.81 -18.89 25.68
C GLU A 146 -8.15 -19.87 26.68
N SER A 147 -7.16 -20.64 26.23
CA SER A 147 -6.39 -21.54 27.09
C SER A 147 -5.61 -20.79 28.17
N LEU A 148 -4.95 -19.68 27.80
CA LEU A 148 -4.23 -18.83 28.75
C LEU A 148 -5.16 -18.22 29.80
N LYS A 149 -6.36 -17.82 29.41
CA LYS A 149 -7.38 -17.31 30.34
C LYS A 149 -7.72 -18.35 31.41
N GLY A 150 -7.99 -19.60 31.02
CA GLY A 150 -8.28 -20.67 31.99
C GLY A 150 -7.12 -20.96 32.93
N ARG A 151 -5.87 -20.84 32.46
CA ARG A 151 -4.69 -20.96 33.32
C ARG A 151 -4.56 -19.82 34.33
N LEU A 152 -4.96 -18.61 33.94
CA LEU A 152 -4.91 -17.42 34.79
C LEU A 152 -5.96 -17.49 35.91
N GLU A 153 -7.20 -17.87 35.59
CA GLU A 153 -8.27 -18.12 36.58
C GLU A 153 -7.84 -19.19 37.62
N GLY A 154 -7.14 -20.23 37.16
CA GLY A 154 -6.59 -21.27 38.04
C GLY A 154 -5.45 -20.76 38.94
N LEU A 155 -4.69 -19.74 38.53
CA LEU A 155 -3.67 -19.10 39.37
C LEU A 155 -4.30 -18.15 40.39
N GLU A 156 -5.31 -17.39 40.00
CA GLU A 156 -6.06 -16.50 40.91
C GLU A 156 -6.68 -17.32 42.06
N SER A 157 -7.32 -18.45 41.74
CA SER A 157 -7.89 -19.33 42.76
C SER A 157 -6.85 -19.86 43.76
N LYS A 158 -5.63 -20.18 43.28
CA LYS A 158 -4.52 -20.62 44.15
C LYS A 158 -3.98 -19.49 45.01
N TYR A 159 -3.97 -18.27 44.49
CA TYR A 159 -3.56 -17.09 45.24
C TYR A 159 -4.54 -16.81 46.38
N ASP A 160 -5.84 -16.88 46.12
CA ASP A 160 -6.89 -16.73 47.13
C ASP A 160 -6.79 -17.80 48.23
N GLU A 161 -6.51 -19.05 47.85
CA GLU A 161 -6.33 -20.15 48.82
C GLU A 161 -5.10 -19.92 49.71
N LEU A 162 -3.97 -19.51 49.12
CA LEU A 162 -2.76 -19.17 49.86
C LEU A 162 -2.98 -17.98 50.78
N GLN A 163 -3.67 -16.95 50.31
CA GLN A 163 -4.01 -15.77 51.08
C GLN A 163 -4.88 -16.15 52.30
N SER A 164 -5.88 -17.02 52.11
CA SER A 164 -6.70 -17.54 53.21
C SER A 164 -5.86 -18.32 54.24
N LYS A 165 -4.95 -19.19 53.78
CA LYS A 165 -4.02 -19.93 54.66
C LYS A 165 -3.11 -19.00 55.45
N TYR A 166 -2.58 -17.96 54.81
CA TYR A 166 -1.73 -16.97 55.46
C TYR A 166 -2.49 -16.21 56.56
N VAL A 167 -3.71 -15.77 56.29
CA VAL A 167 -4.57 -15.10 57.29
C VAL A 167 -4.88 -16.03 58.47
N GLN A 168 -5.16 -17.31 58.21
CA GLN A 168 -5.38 -18.30 59.27
C GLN A 168 -4.15 -18.50 60.14
N LEU A 169 -2.96 -18.63 59.53
CA LEU A 169 -1.69 -18.74 60.26
C LEU A 169 -1.38 -17.50 61.08
N ALA A 170 -1.59 -16.30 60.51
CA ALA A 170 -1.37 -15.04 61.21
C ALA A 170 -2.26 -14.94 62.46
N LYS A 171 -3.53 -15.35 62.38
CA LYS A 171 -4.41 -15.41 63.56
C LYS A 171 -3.86 -16.34 64.65
N ILE A 172 -3.40 -17.54 64.29
CA ILE A 172 -2.85 -18.50 65.26
C ILE A 172 -1.58 -17.97 65.94
N VAL A 173 -0.71 -17.29 65.19
CA VAL A 173 0.59 -16.80 65.70
C VAL A 173 0.45 -15.51 66.50
N PHE A 174 -0.48 -14.62 66.12
CA PHE A 174 -0.61 -13.29 66.72
C PHE A 174 -1.80 -13.14 67.69
N GLU A 175 -2.84 -13.97 67.62
CA GLU A 175 -3.93 -14.03 68.61
C GLU A 175 -3.77 -15.26 69.52
N GLN A 176 -2.75 -15.29 70.37
CA GLN A 176 -2.87 -16.07 71.60
C GLN A 176 -3.70 -15.27 72.61
N PRO A 177 -4.84 -15.79 73.12
CA PRO A 177 -5.42 -15.24 74.33
C PRO A 177 -4.41 -15.46 75.44
N SER A 178 -3.87 -14.37 75.99
CA SER A 178 -3.08 -14.37 77.22
C SER A 178 -3.92 -15.00 78.34
N SER A 179 -3.84 -16.32 78.45
CA SER A 179 -4.26 -17.04 79.65
C SER A 179 -3.05 -17.03 80.58
N PRO A 180 -3.21 -16.60 81.84
CA PRO A 180 -2.11 -16.51 82.78
C PRO A 180 -1.46 -17.89 82.93
N SER A 181 -0.14 -17.91 82.94
CA SER A 181 0.61 -19.15 83.04
C SER A 181 0.29 -19.80 84.40
N SER A 182 0.27 -21.14 84.45
CA SER A 182 0.07 -21.92 85.68
C SER A 182 1.03 -21.49 86.81
N SER A 183 2.19 -20.92 86.46
CA SER A 183 3.16 -20.35 87.39
C SER A 183 2.65 -19.09 88.12
N ASP A 184 1.83 -18.26 87.46
CA ASP A 184 1.28 -17.04 88.05
C ASP A 184 0.20 -17.35 89.09
N GLN A 185 -0.59 -18.41 88.86
CA GLN A 185 -1.59 -18.89 89.83
C GLN A 185 -0.94 -19.47 91.10
N GLN A 186 0.24 -20.09 90.96
CA GLN A 186 0.97 -20.61 92.12
C GLN A 186 1.56 -19.49 92.99
N ILE A 187 2.07 -18.42 92.39
CA ILE A 187 2.63 -17.27 93.11
C ILE A 187 1.54 -16.53 93.89
N GLU A 188 0.36 -16.35 93.31
CA GLU A 188 -0.78 -15.69 93.98
C GLU A 188 -1.35 -16.53 95.13
N SER A 189 -1.35 -17.87 94.99
CA SER A 189 -1.74 -18.80 96.05
C SER A 189 -0.74 -18.83 97.22
N PHE A 190 0.56 -18.68 96.94
CA PHE A 190 1.60 -18.64 97.96
C PHE A 190 1.55 -17.33 98.77
N ASN A 191 1.32 -16.20 98.11
CA ASN A 191 1.22 -14.89 98.78
C ASN A 191 -0.03 -14.74 99.66
N ARG A 192 -1.13 -15.47 99.34
CA ARG A 192 -2.33 -15.54 100.19
C ARG A 192 -2.18 -16.38 101.47
N LEU A 193 -1.11 -17.17 101.57
CA LEU A 193 -0.84 -18.02 102.73
C LEU A 193 0.11 -17.36 103.74
N VAL A 194 0.78 -16.28 103.35
CA VAL A 194 1.88 -15.63 104.09
C VAL A 194 1.48 -14.28 104.71
N TYR A 195 0.25 -13.80 104.46
CA TYR A 195 -0.40 -12.67 105.15
C TYR A 195 -1.78 -13.10 105.64
#